data_AF-A0A939T492-F1
#
_entry.id   AF-A0A939T492-F1
#
_cell.length_a   1.000
_cell.length_b   1.000
_cell.length_c   1.000
_cell.angle_alpha   90.00
_cell.angle_beta   90.00
_cell.angle_gamma   90.00
#
_symmetry.space_group_name_H-M   'P 1'
#
loop_
_entity.id
_entity.type
_entity.pdbx_description
1 polymer ?
#
loop_
_entity_poly.entity_id
_entity_poly.type
_entity_poly.pdbx_seq_one_letter_code
_entity_poly.pdbx_strand_id
1 'polypeptide(L)'
;MRPHVELIQENDYVWHSAELVGGEGRASERRLSVDEEDGSSSLRVDFHTDWGRGPGIHHANTEYYVVEGSMTYGGKEIGKGGYVYAPKGVPTDSITFSEGTRILHYREYGDAGFDPVDSLYAPSWADAREEVIVVDTEARTWDAVPVQGPMPGLFIKYLHVDPITGFYTRLVHSQEGWTEHRLAHHPCYEEAYTLQGRMEGNFGTMDVGTYFFRPARVKHGHFTTPEGGTTWLLRSDGELINWYTQNEWIRWGGEAVNYGPGGGRMRWSMSSHDVGRGTPLRDERDLKDIQASIEFQREQGQPDAGFVSHGTGVDKSLIAIAKAVDAADLQGGHGHGPGGGHEHDHDHGQADWGADPRDLEHPDERTDEHSHNVGRGRAWKEGQPIPAPIPSTLPVRSRSTGRWSGDGM
;
A
#
# COMPACT_ATOMS: atom_id res chain seq x y z
N MET A 1 -4.37 13.40 7.08
CA MET A 1 -3.68 12.55 6.09
C MET A 1 -2.91 11.44 6.78
N ARG A 2 -3.24 10.18 6.47
CA ARG A 2 -2.49 9.00 6.93
C ARG A 2 -1.10 8.95 6.26
N PRO A 3 -0.01 8.94 7.05
CA PRO A 3 1.34 8.87 6.50
C PRO A 3 1.60 7.50 5.87
N HIS A 4 2.46 7.48 4.84
CA HIS A 4 2.94 6.24 4.23
C HIS A 4 3.74 5.40 5.24
N VAL A 5 3.26 4.18 5.46
CA VAL A 5 3.96 3.12 6.18
C VAL A 5 4.30 2.02 5.17
N GLU A 6 5.57 1.69 4.99
CA GLU A 6 5.93 0.54 4.14
C GLU A 6 6.01 -0.70 5.02
N LEU A 7 7.16 -1.23 5.38
CA LEU A 7 7.21 -2.48 6.15
C LEU A 7 7.63 -2.23 7.61
N ILE A 8 6.66 -2.19 8.52
CA ILE A 8 6.93 -2.17 9.96
C ILE A 8 6.39 -3.43 10.61
N GLN A 9 7.27 -4.14 11.31
CA GLN A 9 6.90 -5.32 12.07
C GLN A 9 6.26 -4.89 13.39
N GLU A 10 5.19 -5.57 13.79
CA GLU A 10 4.39 -5.23 14.98
C GLU A 10 5.23 -4.97 16.25
N ASN A 11 6.32 -5.70 16.46
CA ASN A 11 7.23 -5.62 17.61
C ASN A 11 7.92 -4.27 17.75
N ASP A 12 8.05 -3.51 16.66
CA ASP A 12 8.69 -2.21 16.64
C ASP A 12 7.73 -1.07 16.99
N TYR A 13 6.43 -1.35 17.07
CA TYR A 13 5.45 -0.38 17.54
C TYR A 13 5.42 -0.30 19.06
N VAL A 14 5.21 0.92 19.55
CA VAL A 14 5.06 1.24 20.97
C VAL A 14 3.64 0.91 21.43
N TRP A 15 3.54 0.44 22.68
CA TRP A 15 2.27 0.15 23.33
C TRP A 15 1.64 1.40 23.92
N HIS A 16 0.33 1.51 23.74
CA HIS A 16 -0.54 2.51 24.35
C HIS A 16 -1.68 1.80 25.09
N SER A 17 -2.35 2.50 26.01
CA SER A 17 -3.66 2.03 26.50
C SER A 17 -4.65 2.01 25.34
N ALA A 18 -5.46 0.95 25.21
CA ALA A 18 -6.39 0.84 24.10
C ALA A 18 -7.54 1.87 24.21
N GLU A 19 -7.83 2.57 23.13
CA GLU A 19 -8.92 3.55 23.03
C GLU A 19 -10.25 2.88 22.68
N LEU A 20 -10.77 2.07 23.61
CA LEU A 20 -12.05 1.38 23.46
C LEU A 20 -13.10 1.97 24.41
N VAL A 21 -13.63 3.15 24.05
CA VAL A 21 -14.57 3.92 24.87
C VAL A 21 -15.81 3.10 25.24
N GLY A 22 -16.24 3.20 26.49
CA GLY A 22 -17.45 2.54 27.00
C GLY A 22 -17.30 1.06 27.36
N GLY A 23 -16.10 0.48 27.20
CA GLY A 23 -15.84 -0.90 27.60
C GLY A 23 -15.23 -1.05 29.00
N GLU A 24 -15.42 -2.24 29.56
CA GLU A 24 -14.85 -2.67 30.85
C GLU A 24 -13.81 -3.75 30.61
N GLY A 25 -12.70 -3.69 31.33
CA GLY A 25 -11.54 -4.59 31.16
C GLY A 25 -10.26 -3.83 30.83
N ARG A 26 -9.15 -4.55 30.66
CA ARG A 26 -7.84 -3.96 30.31
C ARG A 26 -7.39 -4.43 28.93
N ALA A 27 -7.01 -3.49 28.09
CA ALA A 27 -6.42 -3.75 26.78
C ALA A 27 -5.30 -2.73 26.49
N SER A 28 -4.35 -3.13 25.65
CA SER A 28 -3.34 -2.22 25.07
C SER A 28 -3.39 -2.27 23.56
N GLU A 29 -2.98 -1.18 22.92
CA GLU A 29 -2.98 -1.06 21.46
C GLU A 29 -1.59 -0.69 20.93
N ARG A 30 -1.32 -1.13 19.70
CA ARG A 30 -0.27 -0.62 18.82
C ARG A 30 -0.92 0.11 17.67
N ARG A 31 -0.52 1.36 17.45
CA ARG A 31 -1.04 2.22 16.39
C ARG A 31 -0.23 1.99 15.13
N LEU A 32 -0.77 1.19 14.21
CA LEU A 32 -0.09 0.78 12.99
C LEU A 32 -0.02 1.94 11.98
N SER A 33 -1.12 2.67 11.85
CA SER A 33 -1.21 3.92 11.08
C SER A 33 -2.39 4.74 11.61
N VAL A 34 -2.22 6.07 11.65
CA VAL A 34 -3.20 7.01 12.22
C VAL A 34 -3.29 8.23 11.32
N ASP A 35 -4.50 8.67 11.05
CA ASP A 35 -4.80 9.99 10.52
C ASP A 35 -5.03 10.95 11.70
N GLU A 36 -4.14 11.92 11.86
CA GLU A 36 -4.27 12.92 12.92
C GLU A 36 -5.37 13.96 12.64
N GLU A 37 -5.89 14.04 11.41
CA GLU A 37 -6.92 15.02 11.02
C GLU A 37 -8.33 14.58 11.40
N ASP A 38 -8.66 13.29 11.22
CA ASP A 38 -10.03 12.78 11.45
C ASP A 38 -10.13 11.60 12.44
N GLY A 39 -8.99 11.06 12.91
CA GLY A 39 -8.95 9.96 13.87
C GLY A 39 -8.96 8.56 13.23
N SER A 40 -9.03 8.46 11.91
CA SER A 40 -8.97 7.18 11.20
C SER A 40 -7.69 6.44 11.57
N SER A 41 -7.77 5.14 11.84
CA SER A 41 -6.65 4.40 12.40
C SER A 41 -6.73 2.90 12.15
N SER A 42 -5.56 2.31 11.94
CA SER A 42 -5.34 0.87 11.92
C SER A 42 -4.56 0.47 13.15
N LEU A 43 -5.13 -0.44 13.95
CA LEU A 43 -4.64 -0.78 15.27
C LEU A 43 -4.49 -2.30 15.41
N ARG A 44 -3.52 -2.72 16.20
CA ARG A 44 -3.53 -4.04 16.85
C ARG A 44 -3.91 -3.83 18.30
N VAL A 45 -4.84 -4.64 18.83
CA VAL A 45 -5.26 -4.60 20.23
C VAL A 45 -5.07 -5.95 20.89
N ASP A 46 -4.50 -5.94 22.09
CA ASP A 46 -4.28 -7.10 22.94
C ASP A 46 -5.08 -6.94 24.24
N PHE A 47 -5.92 -7.93 24.57
CA PHE A 47 -6.75 -7.94 25.77
C PHE A 47 -6.05 -8.66 26.93
N HIS A 48 -5.88 -7.97 28.06
CA HIS A 48 -5.15 -8.45 29.26
C HIS A 48 -6.06 -8.90 30.40
N THR A 49 -7.37 -8.81 30.18
CA THR A 49 -8.45 -9.40 30.98
C THR A 49 -9.58 -9.72 30.02
N ASP A 50 -10.62 -10.40 30.50
CA ASP A 50 -11.91 -10.33 29.83
C ASP A 50 -12.29 -8.86 29.66
N TRP A 51 -12.73 -8.52 28.46
CA TRP A 51 -13.14 -7.18 28.10
C TRP A 51 -14.51 -7.23 27.44
N GLY A 52 -15.36 -6.25 27.73
CA GLY A 52 -16.68 -6.19 27.14
C GLY A 52 -17.22 -4.78 27.04
N ARG A 53 -18.10 -4.57 26.07
CA ARG A 53 -18.87 -3.34 25.92
C ARG A 53 -20.30 -3.68 25.53
N GLY A 54 -21.25 -2.99 26.16
CA GLY A 54 -22.67 -3.09 25.82
C GLY A 54 -22.99 -2.53 24.43
N PRO A 55 -24.26 -2.62 24.00
CA PRO A 55 -24.69 -2.06 22.72
C PRO A 55 -24.50 -0.54 22.65
N GLY A 56 -24.26 -0.03 21.44
CA GLY A 56 -24.06 1.40 21.20
C GLY A 56 -23.80 1.76 19.75
N ILE A 57 -23.52 3.03 19.50
CA ILE A 57 -23.32 3.61 18.17
C ILE A 57 -21.88 4.11 18.06
N HIS A 58 -21.18 3.68 17.02
CA HIS A 58 -19.80 4.10 16.75
C HIS A 58 -19.74 5.44 16.02
N HIS A 59 -18.73 6.26 16.35
CA HIS A 59 -18.47 7.54 15.67
C HIS A 59 -17.60 7.39 14.41
N ALA A 60 -17.09 6.19 14.16
CA ALA A 60 -16.31 5.81 12.98
C ALA A 60 -16.82 4.49 12.38
N ASN A 61 -16.59 4.28 11.08
CA ASN A 61 -16.72 2.95 10.49
C ASN A 61 -15.69 2.04 11.16
N THR A 62 -16.16 1.05 11.91
CA THR A 62 -15.30 0.27 12.80
C THR A 62 -15.24 -1.19 12.34
N GLU A 63 -14.05 -1.76 12.28
CA GLU A 63 -13.86 -3.18 11.97
C GLU A 63 -13.07 -3.89 13.06
N TYR A 64 -13.53 -5.08 13.44
CA TYR A 64 -12.84 -6.00 14.36
C TYR A 64 -12.47 -7.26 13.59
N TYR A 65 -11.23 -7.72 13.70
CA TYR A 65 -10.79 -9.00 13.15
C TYR A 65 -9.97 -9.78 14.18
N VAL A 66 -10.42 -10.97 14.56
CA VAL A 66 -9.74 -11.83 15.55
C VAL A 66 -8.55 -12.54 14.90
N VAL A 67 -7.35 -12.13 15.30
CA VAL A 67 -6.10 -12.78 14.89
C VAL A 67 -5.85 -14.06 15.71
N GLU A 68 -6.12 -13.98 17.01
CA GLU A 68 -5.97 -15.06 17.99
C GLU A 68 -6.98 -14.89 19.12
N GLY A 69 -7.47 -15.99 19.70
CA GLY A 69 -8.48 -15.99 20.76
C GLY A 69 -9.91 -16.03 20.21
N SER A 70 -10.85 -15.39 20.92
CA SER A 70 -12.26 -15.33 20.55
C SER A 70 -12.91 -14.00 20.88
N MET A 71 -13.97 -13.70 20.13
CA MET A 71 -14.92 -12.61 20.40
C MET A 71 -16.33 -13.19 20.55
N THR A 72 -17.17 -12.55 21.34
CA THR A 72 -18.62 -12.77 21.31
C THR A 72 -19.30 -11.50 20.84
N TYR A 73 -20.10 -11.59 19.77
CA TYR A 73 -20.89 -10.46 19.26
C TYR A 73 -22.36 -10.84 19.23
N GLY A 74 -23.23 -10.06 19.88
CA GLY A 74 -24.66 -10.34 19.98
C GLY A 74 -24.98 -11.74 20.52
N GLY A 75 -24.17 -12.20 21.48
CA GLY A 75 -24.30 -13.53 22.10
C GLY A 75 -23.76 -14.70 21.28
N LYS A 76 -23.18 -14.47 20.09
CA LYS A 76 -22.52 -15.51 19.28
C LYS A 76 -21.00 -15.43 19.43
N GLU A 77 -20.39 -16.49 19.94
CA GLU A 77 -18.94 -16.62 20.00
C GLU A 77 -18.35 -17.01 18.63
N ILE A 78 -17.24 -16.36 18.25
CA ILE A 78 -16.47 -16.61 17.03
C ILE A 78 -14.98 -16.53 17.40
N GLY A 79 -14.21 -17.55 17.00
CA GLY A 79 -12.77 -17.63 17.28
C GLY A 79 -11.92 -16.81 16.30
N LYS A 80 -10.67 -17.28 16.08
CA LYS A 80 -9.79 -16.78 15.02
C LYS A 80 -10.53 -16.65 13.69
N GLY A 81 -10.32 -15.53 13.00
CA GLY A 81 -11.02 -15.20 11.76
C GLY A 81 -12.43 -14.64 11.97
N GLY A 82 -12.86 -14.44 13.22
CA GLY A 82 -14.06 -13.67 13.51
C GLY A 82 -13.89 -12.22 13.05
N TYR A 83 -14.84 -11.74 12.25
CA TYR A 83 -14.85 -10.40 11.71
C TYR A 83 -16.19 -9.70 11.98
N VAL A 84 -16.14 -8.44 12.43
CA VAL A 84 -17.30 -7.56 12.56
C VAL A 84 -17.01 -6.24 11.86
N TYR A 85 -17.90 -5.81 10.98
CA TYR A 85 -18.00 -4.43 10.50
C TYR A 85 -19.18 -3.75 11.19
N ALA A 86 -18.90 -2.63 11.85
CA ALA A 86 -19.83 -1.77 12.56
C ALA A 86 -19.84 -0.39 11.88
N PRO A 87 -20.85 -0.08 11.04
CA PRO A 87 -20.91 1.19 10.34
C PRO A 87 -21.10 2.36 11.32
N LYS A 88 -20.52 3.52 10.98
CA LYS A 88 -20.70 4.77 11.70
C LYS A 88 -22.19 5.11 11.81
N GLY A 89 -22.63 5.49 13.01
CA GLY A 89 -24.00 5.94 13.23
C GLY A 89 -25.07 4.83 13.25
N VAL A 90 -24.69 3.55 13.11
CA VAL A 90 -25.61 2.41 13.19
C VAL A 90 -25.55 1.78 14.60
N PRO A 91 -26.69 1.46 15.25
CA PRO A 91 -26.70 0.70 16.49
C PRO A 91 -26.06 -0.68 16.33
N THR A 92 -25.10 -0.98 17.21
CA THR A 92 -24.36 -2.24 17.26
C THR A 92 -24.65 -2.97 18.56
N ASP A 93 -24.54 -4.29 18.53
CA ASP A 93 -24.80 -5.14 19.69
C ASP A 93 -23.60 -5.13 20.63
N SER A 94 -23.80 -5.67 21.82
CA SER A 94 -22.75 -6.00 22.76
C SER A 94 -21.65 -6.85 22.11
N ILE A 95 -20.42 -6.53 22.49
CA ILE A 95 -19.22 -7.24 22.05
C ILE A 95 -18.32 -7.51 23.24
N THR A 96 -17.79 -8.73 23.33
CA THR A 96 -16.81 -9.12 24.36
C THR A 96 -15.64 -9.86 23.74
N PHE A 97 -14.50 -9.80 24.43
CA PHE A 97 -13.28 -10.52 24.09
C PHE A 97 -12.74 -11.19 25.35
N SER A 98 -12.36 -12.46 25.21
CA SER A 98 -11.72 -13.22 26.30
C SER A 98 -10.31 -12.68 26.58
N GLU A 99 -9.83 -12.83 27.82
CA GLU A 99 -8.42 -12.56 28.15
C GLU A 99 -7.47 -13.30 27.19
N GLY A 100 -6.43 -12.61 26.71
CA GLY A 100 -5.44 -13.15 25.77
C GLY A 100 -5.82 -13.05 24.30
N THR A 101 -7.05 -12.61 23.97
CA THR A 101 -7.44 -12.34 22.59
C THR A 101 -6.59 -11.20 21.97
N ARG A 102 -6.23 -11.38 20.70
CA ARG A 102 -5.57 -10.37 19.86
C ARG A 102 -6.43 -10.08 18.65
N ILE A 103 -6.64 -8.81 18.38
CA ILE A 103 -7.40 -8.35 17.21
C ILE A 103 -6.64 -7.33 16.38
N LEU A 104 -7.02 -7.23 15.11
CA LEU A 104 -6.89 -6.00 14.35
C LEU A 104 -8.17 -5.19 14.52
N HIS A 105 -8.02 -3.90 14.74
CA HIS A 105 -9.11 -2.97 14.97
C HIS A 105 -8.90 -1.76 14.05
N TYR A 106 -9.88 -1.49 13.19
CA TYR A 106 -9.82 -0.39 12.25
C TYR A 106 -10.93 0.61 12.52
N ARG A 107 -10.63 1.89 12.31
CA ARG A 107 -11.57 3.01 12.37
C ARG A 107 -11.37 3.87 11.13
N GLU A 108 -12.43 4.19 10.40
CA GLU A 108 -12.38 5.12 9.28
C GLU A 108 -13.43 6.22 9.43
N TYR A 109 -13.07 7.44 9.02
CA TYR A 109 -13.93 8.61 8.96
C TYR A 109 -14.48 9.05 10.33
N GLY A 110 -13.72 8.85 11.39
CA GLY A 110 -14.06 9.26 12.75
C GLY A 110 -13.09 8.76 13.81
N ASP A 111 -13.29 9.25 15.04
CA ASP A 111 -12.46 8.94 16.20
C ASP A 111 -12.96 7.72 17.00
N ALA A 112 -12.45 7.57 18.24
CA ALA A 112 -12.79 6.49 19.15
C ALA A 112 -14.20 6.59 19.78
N GLY A 113 -14.98 7.61 19.44
CA GLY A 113 -16.26 7.93 20.07
C GLY A 113 -17.27 6.79 19.98
N PHE A 114 -18.05 6.66 21.05
CA PHE A 114 -19.07 5.62 21.19
C PHE A 114 -20.21 6.12 22.08
N ASP A 115 -21.43 6.04 21.56
CA ASP A 115 -22.65 6.40 22.30
C ASP A 115 -23.37 5.13 22.76
N PRO A 116 -23.38 4.80 24.07
CA PRO A 116 -24.13 3.66 24.58
C PRO A 116 -25.63 3.81 24.30
N VAL A 117 -26.29 2.70 23.97
CA VAL A 117 -27.75 2.67 23.78
C VAL A 117 -28.37 1.53 24.57
N ASP A 118 -29.64 1.65 24.93
CA ASP A 118 -30.34 0.61 25.69
C ASP A 118 -30.67 -0.64 24.85
N SER A 119 -30.77 -0.49 23.51
CA SER A 119 -31.05 -1.60 22.59
C SER A 119 -30.74 -1.25 21.13
N LEU A 120 -30.70 -2.28 20.28
CA LEU A 120 -30.58 -2.16 18.82
C LEU A 120 -31.75 -1.42 18.14
N TYR A 121 -32.85 -1.14 18.86
CA TYR A 121 -33.96 -0.32 18.36
C TYR A 121 -33.70 1.18 18.44
N ALA A 122 -32.57 1.60 19.00
CA ALA A 122 -32.15 2.99 18.95
C ALA A 122 -32.12 3.50 17.50
N PRO A 123 -32.48 4.76 17.23
CA PRO A 123 -32.42 5.28 15.88
C PRO A 123 -30.96 5.42 15.43
N SER A 124 -30.67 4.95 14.22
CA SER A 124 -29.42 5.29 13.52
C SER A 124 -29.32 6.80 13.29
N TRP A 125 -28.10 7.30 13.10
CA TRP A 125 -27.89 8.67 12.64
C TRP A 125 -28.48 8.88 11.23
N ALA A 126 -28.84 10.13 10.91
CA ALA A 126 -29.58 10.45 9.70
C ALA A 126 -28.81 10.16 8.40
N ASP A 127 -27.48 10.22 8.46
CA ASP A 127 -26.53 9.97 7.36
C ASP A 127 -25.87 8.58 7.45
N ALA A 128 -26.25 7.77 8.45
CA ALA A 128 -25.77 6.40 8.57
C ALA A 128 -26.25 5.56 7.39
N ARG A 129 -25.38 4.66 6.92
CA ARG A 129 -25.66 3.72 5.83
C ARG A 129 -25.04 2.36 6.15
N GLU A 130 -25.38 1.38 5.32
CA GLU A 130 -24.96 -0.01 5.45
C GLU A 130 -25.51 -0.66 6.72
N GLU A 131 -25.17 -1.92 6.92
CA GLU A 131 -25.63 -2.74 8.03
C GLU A 131 -24.42 -3.38 8.71
N VAL A 132 -24.59 -3.78 9.97
CA VAL A 132 -23.55 -4.56 10.66
C VAL A 132 -23.31 -5.88 9.91
N ILE A 133 -22.04 -6.18 9.64
CA ILE A 133 -21.64 -7.46 9.03
C ILE A 133 -20.91 -8.28 10.08
N VAL A 134 -21.27 -9.56 10.22
CA VAL A 134 -20.58 -10.52 11.09
C VAL A 134 -20.18 -11.74 10.27
N VAL A 135 -18.89 -12.06 10.25
CA VAL A 135 -18.32 -13.14 9.44
C VAL A 135 -17.44 -14.04 10.29
N ASP A 136 -17.60 -15.35 10.11
CA ASP A 136 -16.58 -16.33 10.44
C ASP A 136 -15.80 -16.64 9.16
N THR A 137 -14.57 -16.14 9.05
CA THR A 137 -13.79 -16.30 7.81
C THR A 137 -13.24 -17.71 7.64
N GLU A 138 -13.05 -18.45 8.73
CA GLU A 138 -12.54 -19.82 8.70
C GLU A 138 -13.59 -20.78 8.12
N ALA A 139 -14.88 -20.48 8.32
CA ALA A 139 -15.98 -21.22 7.72
C ALA A 139 -16.21 -20.92 6.23
N ARG A 140 -15.51 -19.94 5.64
CA ARG A 140 -15.67 -19.56 4.23
C ARG A 140 -14.65 -20.27 3.33
N THR A 141 -15.04 -20.54 2.09
CA THR A 141 -14.14 -20.99 1.03
C THR A 141 -13.36 -19.83 0.43
N TRP A 142 -12.20 -20.12 -0.12
CA TRP A 142 -11.40 -19.18 -0.90
C TRP A 142 -11.88 -19.16 -2.35
N ASP A 143 -12.06 -17.96 -2.90
CA ASP A 143 -12.33 -17.79 -4.33
C ASP A 143 -11.02 -17.44 -5.05
N ALA A 144 -10.83 -17.91 -6.28
CA ALA A 144 -9.72 -17.43 -7.11
C ALA A 144 -9.94 -15.95 -7.44
N VAL A 145 -8.89 -15.14 -7.38
CA VAL A 145 -8.97 -13.72 -7.74
C VAL A 145 -9.32 -13.59 -9.24
N PRO A 146 -10.41 -12.87 -9.60
CA PRO A 146 -10.90 -12.80 -10.98
C PRO A 146 -10.18 -11.72 -11.82
N VAL A 147 -8.95 -11.32 -11.46
CA VAL A 147 -8.25 -10.19 -12.09
C VAL A 147 -7.39 -10.68 -13.24
N GLN A 148 -7.58 -10.09 -14.43
CA GLN A 148 -6.63 -10.21 -15.54
C GLN A 148 -5.37 -9.40 -15.23
N GLY A 149 -4.19 -10.00 -15.42
CA GLY A 149 -2.92 -9.28 -15.30
C GLY A 149 -1.88 -10.08 -14.54
N PRO A 150 -2.02 -10.34 -13.23
CA PRO A 150 -1.04 -11.13 -12.48
C PRO A 150 -1.07 -12.63 -12.85
N MET A 151 0.00 -13.36 -12.53
CA MET A 151 -0.02 -14.83 -12.70
C MET A 151 -1.06 -15.48 -11.77
N PRO A 152 -1.67 -16.62 -12.15
CA PRO A 152 -2.61 -17.33 -11.29
C PRO A 152 -1.97 -17.74 -9.95
N GLY A 153 -2.78 -17.80 -8.90
CA GLY A 153 -2.33 -18.22 -7.56
C GLY A 153 -2.67 -17.25 -6.43
N LEU A 154 -3.45 -16.20 -6.71
CA LEU A 154 -4.09 -15.37 -5.70
C LEU A 154 -5.52 -15.85 -5.44
N PHE A 155 -5.87 -15.87 -4.16
CA PHE A 155 -7.20 -16.21 -3.67
C PHE A 155 -7.72 -15.11 -2.75
N ILE A 156 -9.04 -14.95 -2.70
CA ILE A 156 -9.70 -13.85 -2.00
C ILE A 156 -10.90 -14.33 -1.20
N LYS A 157 -11.15 -13.66 -0.08
CA LYS A 157 -12.43 -13.67 0.64
C LYS A 157 -12.83 -12.23 0.91
N TYR A 158 -13.90 -11.75 0.28
CA TYR A 158 -14.47 -10.44 0.58
C TYR A 158 -15.16 -10.48 1.95
N LEU A 159 -14.84 -9.52 2.81
CA LEU A 159 -15.42 -9.40 4.16
C LEU A 159 -16.44 -8.27 4.21
N HIS A 160 -16.08 -7.12 3.65
CA HIS A 160 -16.91 -5.92 3.51
C HIS A 160 -16.59 -5.24 2.18
N VAL A 161 -17.63 -4.71 1.52
CA VAL A 161 -17.53 -3.89 0.30
C VAL A 161 -18.57 -2.78 0.42
N ASP A 162 -18.13 -1.53 0.47
CA ASP A 162 -18.99 -0.35 0.39
C ASP A 162 -19.43 -0.18 -1.09
N PRO A 163 -20.72 -0.30 -1.39
CA PRO A 163 -21.22 -0.24 -2.77
C PRO A 163 -21.15 1.16 -3.40
N ILE A 164 -20.92 2.22 -2.60
CA ILE A 164 -20.88 3.61 -3.05
C ILE A 164 -19.43 4.03 -3.32
N THR A 165 -18.56 3.82 -2.34
CA THR A 165 -17.16 4.28 -2.42
C THR A 165 -16.27 3.26 -3.12
N GLY A 166 -16.67 1.99 -3.14
CA GLY A 166 -15.81 0.89 -3.55
C GLY A 166 -14.76 0.54 -2.50
N PHE A 167 -14.85 1.07 -1.28
CA PHE A 167 -14.03 0.65 -0.14
C PHE A 167 -14.25 -0.83 0.16
N TYR A 168 -13.20 -1.58 0.49
CA TYR A 168 -13.38 -2.98 0.82
C TYR A 168 -12.28 -3.56 1.68
N THR A 169 -12.70 -4.47 2.56
CA THR A 169 -11.84 -5.31 3.38
C THR A 169 -11.91 -6.75 2.88
N ARG A 170 -10.74 -7.37 2.74
CA ARG A 170 -10.60 -8.73 2.19
C ARG A 170 -9.48 -9.50 2.87
N LEU A 171 -9.63 -10.82 2.93
CA LEU A 171 -8.48 -11.70 3.04
C LEU A 171 -7.93 -11.99 1.66
N VAL A 172 -6.62 -11.92 1.51
CA VAL A 172 -5.91 -12.32 0.29
C VAL A 172 -4.92 -13.40 0.66
N HIS A 173 -4.87 -14.48 -0.12
CA HIS A 173 -3.87 -15.53 -0.01
C HIS A 173 -3.10 -15.67 -1.31
N SER A 174 -1.78 -15.55 -1.25
CA SER A 174 -0.92 -15.94 -2.36
C SER A 174 -0.37 -17.33 -2.09
N GLN A 175 -0.52 -18.22 -3.07
CA GLN A 175 0.07 -19.54 -2.99
C GLN A 175 1.60 -19.47 -3.09
N GLU A 176 2.25 -20.52 -2.60
CA GLU A 176 3.69 -20.71 -2.78
C GLU A 176 4.12 -20.58 -4.25
N GLY A 177 5.19 -19.84 -4.49
CA GLY A 177 5.73 -19.54 -5.81
C GLY A 177 5.00 -18.42 -6.57
N TRP A 178 3.89 -17.90 -6.04
CA TRP A 178 3.20 -16.77 -6.68
C TRP A 178 4.11 -15.54 -6.73
N THR A 179 4.23 -14.94 -7.93
CA THR A 179 5.20 -13.87 -8.21
C THR A 179 4.64 -12.81 -9.15
N GLU A 180 4.82 -11.53 -8.80
CA GLU A 180 4.59 -10.40 -9.69
C GLU A 180 5.89 -9.62 -9.84
N HIS A 181 6.51 -9.73 -11.02
CA HIS A 181 7.81 -9.12 -11.30
C HIS A 181 7.73 -7.63 -11.63
N ARG A 182 6.55 -7.13 -12.00
CA ARG A 182 6.34 -5.72 -12.37
C ARG A 182 6.06 -4.87 -11.13
N LEU A 183 6.42 -3.60 -11.22
CA LEU A 183 6.15 -2.63 -10.16
C LEU A 183 4.76 -2.06 -10.32
N ALA A 184 3.89 -2.32 -9.35
CA ALA A 184 2.50 -1.90 -9.37
C ALA A 184 2.29 -0.55 -8.65
N HIS A 185 1.25 0.16 -9.06
CA HIS A 185 0.65 1.29 -8.33
C HIS A 185 -0.84 1.37 -8.68
N HIS A 186 -1.63 1.99 -7.80
CA HIS A 186 -3.11 1.94 -7.84
C HIS A 186 -3.74 3.32 -7.59
N PRO A 187 -5.00 3.55 -8.04
CA PRO A 187 -5.74 4.79 -7.78
C PRO A 187 -6.21 4.96 -6.33
N CYS A 188 -6.20 3.89 -5.55
CA CYS A 188 -6.62 3.82 -4.15
C CYS A 188 -5.44 3.57 -3.22
N TYR A 189 -5.61 3.81 -1.92
CA TYR A 189 -4.66 3.31 -0.94
C TYR A 189 -4.75 1.78 -0.88
N GLU A 190 -3.64 1.17 -0.46
CA GLU A 190 -3.61 -0.22 -0.05
C GLU A 190 -2.95 -0.35 1.32
N GLU A 191 -3.60 -1.04 2.24
CA GLU A 191 -2.98 -1.43 3.51
C GLU A 191 -3.15 -2.91 3.76
N ALA A 192 -2.16 -3.53 4.40
CA ALA A 192 -2.25 -4.93 4.75
C ALA A 192 -1.52 -5.26 6.04
N TYR A 193 -2.03 -6.28 6.71
CA TYR A 193 -1.37 -6.94 7.84
C TYR A 193 -1.16 -8.42 7.50
N THR A 194 0.08 -8.91 7.63
CA THR A 194 0.41 -10.31 7.33
C THR A 194 -0.02 -11.24 8.47
N LEU A 195 -0.94 -12.17 8.16
CA LEU A 195 -1.53 -13.12 9.10
C LEU A 195 -0.84 -14.48 9.10
N GLN A 196 -0.27 -14.88 7.95
CA GLN A 196 0.38 -16.18 7.77
C GLN A 196 1.49 -16.06 6.73
N GLY A 197 2.59 -16.79 6.94
CA GLY A 197 3.65 -16.93 5.95
C GLY A 197 4.51 -15.69 5.84
N ARG A 198 5.12 -15.50 4.66
CA ARG A 198 5.90 -14.30 4.35
C ARG A 198 5.97 -14.05 2.86
N MET A 199 6.04 -12.79 2.45
CA MET A 199 6.30 -12.38 1.08
C MET A 199 7.58 -11.55 0.98
N GLU A 200 8.34 -11.78 -0.07
CA GLU A 200 9.55 -11.04 -0.36
C GLU A 200 9.23 -9.94 -1.35
N GLY A 201 9.38 -8.70 -0.90
CA GLY A 201 9.20 -7.52 -1.71
C GLY A 201 10.51 -6.77 -1.88
N ASN A 202 10.40 -5.74 -2.70
CA ASN A 202 11.47 -4.79 -2.93
C ASN A 202 11.82 -3.98 -1.64
N PHE A 203 10.81 -3.56 -0.90
CA PHE A 203 11.05 -2.84 0.36
C PHE A 203 11.40 -3.75 1.55
N GLY A 204 11.54 -5.05 1.33
CA GLY A 204 11.93 -6.05 2.33
C GLY A 204 10.95 -7.22 2.42
N THR A 205 11.08 -8.01 3.48
CA THR A 205 10.21 -9.17 3.74
C THR A 205 9.02 -8.75 4.58
N MET A 206 7.81 -9.11 4.13
CA MET A 206 6.56 -9.03 4.88
C MET A 206 6.29 -10.37 5.55
N ASP A 207 6.72 -10.55 6.80
CA ASP A 207 6.42 -11.74 7.61
C ASP A 207 5.24 -11.51 8.55
N VAL A 208 4.79 -12.56 9.24
CA VAL A 208 3.65 -12.49 10.18
C VAL A 208 3.82 -11.33 11.17
N GLY A 209 2.81 -10.46 11.23
CA GLY A 209 2.83 -9.26 12.04
C GLY A 209 3.44 -8.03 11.38
N THR A 210 3.88 -8.12 10.12
CA THR A 210 4.25 -6.95 9.33
C THR A 210 3.00 -6.22 8.82
N TYR A 211 3.02 -4.89 8.95
CA TYR A 211 1.97 -4.00 8.47
C TYR A 211 2.53 -2.97 7.48
N PHE A 212 1.73 -2.62 6.48
CA PHE A 212 1.93 -1.49 5.57
C PHE A 212 0.65 -0.67 5.36
N PHE A 213 0.83 0.61 5.04
CA PHE A 213 -0.18 1.54 4.53
C PHE A 213 0.43 2.36 3.39
N ARG A 214 0.04 2.07 2.15
CA ARG A 214 0.50 2.76 0.95
C ARG A 214 -0.62 3.68 0.45
N PRO A 215 -0.46 5.01 0.52
CA PRO A 215 -1.35 5.94 -0.16
C PRO A 215 -1.48 5.64 -1.66
N ALA A 216 -2.48 6.23 -2.29
CA ALA A 216 -2.68 6.07 -3.73
C ALA A 216 -1.42 6.44 -4.51
N ARG A 217 -1.18 5.69 -5.60
CA ARG A 217 -0.05 5.83 -6.53
C ARG A 217 1.33 5.52 -5.96
N VAL A 218 1.44 5.13 -4.69
CA VAL A 218 2.73 4.66 -4.15
C VAL A 218 3.13 3.37 -4.87
N LYS A 219 4.25 3.45 -5.58
CA LYS A 219 4.83 2.33 -6.34
C LYS A 219 5.37 1.26 -5.40
N HIS A 220 5.09 -0.01 -5.70
CA HIS A 220 5.54 -1.14 -4.89
C HIS A 220 5.65 -2.44 -5.70
N GLY A 221 6.25 -3.48 -5.11
CA GLY A 221 6.65 -4.71 -5.79
C GLY A 221 8.10 -4.63 -6.29
N HIS A 222 8.69 -5.63 -6.94
CA HIS A 222 8.16 -6.95 -7.24
C HIS A 222 7.84 -7.73 -5.97
N PHE A 223 7.06 -8.80 -6.12
CA PHE A 223 6.69 -9.68 -5.02
C PHE A 223 6.92 -11.13 -5.37
N THR A 224 7.52 -11.87 -4.45
CA THR A 224 7.63 -13.33 -4.54
C THR A 224 7.10 -13.96 -3.26
N THR A 225 6.30 -15.01 -3.40
CA THR A 225 5.77 -15.79 -2.27
C THR A 225 6.61 -17.05 -2.07
N PRO A 226 7.50 -17.10 -1.06
CA PRO A 226 8.27 -18.31 -0.73
C PRO A 226 7.39 -19.47 -0.22
N GLU A 227 8.06 -20.53 0.27
CA GLU A 227 7.43 -21.75 0.78
C GLU A 227 6.33 -21.49 1.82
N GLY A 228 5.20 -22.19 1.68
CA GLY A 228 4.07 -22.12 2.62
C GLY A 228 2.99 -21.08 2.30
N GLY A 229 3.16 -20.28 1.25
CA GLY A 229 2.21 -19.24 0.85
C GLY A 229 2.18 -18.06 1.83
N THR A 230 1.35 -17.05 1.56
CA THR A 230 1.17 -15.90 2.47
C THR A 230 -0.28 -15.45 2.50
N THR A 231 -0.77 -15.04 3.67
CA THR A 231 -2.12 -14.52 3.85
C THR A 231 -2.09 -13.16 4.52
N TRP A 232 -2.89 -12.22 4.03
CA TRP A 232 -3.08 -10.90 4.62
C TRP A 232 -4.54 -10.61 4.88
N LEU A 233 -4.81 -9.78 5.89
CA LEU A 233 -5.99 -8.92 5.91
C LEU A 233 -5.61 -7.62 5.21
N LEU A 234 -6.35 -7.24 4.18
CA LEU A 234 -5.98 -6.18 3.27
C LEU A 234 -7.19 -5.29 2.97
N ARG A 235 -6.99 -3.96 3.00
CA ARG A 235 -8.03 -2.94 2.82
C ARG A 235 -7.63 -1.94 1.74
N SER A 236 -8.62 -1.44 1.01
CA SER A 236 -8.45 -0.40 -0.02
C SER A 236 -9.66 0.53 -0.01
N ASP A 237 -9.46 1.84 -0.19
CA ASP A 237 -10.54 2.86 -0.24
C ASP A 237 -11.20 3.03 -1.61
N GLY A 238 -10.92 2.12 -2.53
CA GLY A 238 -11.50 2.09 -3.87
C GLY A 238 -10.95 0.91 -4.65
N GLU A 239 -11.51 0.67 -5.84
CA GLU A 239 -11.15 -0.47 -6.69
C GLU A 239 -9.63 -0.55 -6.96
N LEU A 240 -9.02 -1.68 -6.57
CA LEU A 240 -7.58 -1.91 -6.76
C LEU A 240 -7.29 -2.30 -8.21
N ILE A 241 -6.95 -1.29 -9.01
CA ILE A 241 -6.55 -1.46 -10.41
C ILE A 241 -5.02 -1.42 -10.50
N ASN A 242 -4.42 -2.48 -11.03
CA ASN A 242 -2.97 -2.60 -11.15
C ASN A 242 -2.43 -1.85 -12.38
N TRP A 243 -1.66 -0.78 -12.15
CA TRP A 243 -0.87 -0.12 -13.18
C TRP A 243 0.61 -0.43 -13.01
N TYR A 244 1.29 -0.80 -14.09
CA TYR A 244 2.64 -1.35 -14.01
C TYR A 244 3.70 -0.41 -14.59
N THR A 245 4.84 -0.33 -13.90
CA THR A 245 6.06 0.34 -14.38
C THR A 245 7.16 -0.70 -14.61
N GLN A 246 7.89 -0.56 -15.72
CA GLN A 246 9.08 -1.34 -16.03
C GLN A 246 10.22 -0.40 -16.43
N ASN A 247 11.46 -0.88 -16.34
CA ASN A 247 12.66 -0.07 -16.63
C ASN A 247 12.73 1.23 -15.81
N GLU A 248 12.23 1.18 -14.59
CA GLU A 248 12.24 2.23 -13.60
C GLU A 248 13.65 2.67 -13.25
N TRP A 249 13.77 3.96 -12.92
CA TRP A 249 15.01 4.55 -12.49
C TRP A 249 14.71 5.76 -11.62
N ILE A 250 15.56 5.97 -10.61
CA ILE A 250 15.62 7.22 -9.86
C ILE A 250 17.09 7.63 -9.85
N ARG A 251 17.38 8.92 -10.10
CA ARG A 251 18.68 9.52 -9.82
C ARG A 251 18.48 10.86 -9.14
N TRP A 252 19.15 11.03 -8.01
CA TRP A 252 19.18 12.30 -7.29
C TRP A 252 20.63 12.71 -7.05
N GLY A 253 20.92 13.99 -7.24
CA GLY A 253 22.23 14.55 -6.96
C GLY A 253 22.17 16.06 -6.81
N GLY A 254 23.34 16.64 -6.59
CA GLY A 254 23.51 18.08 -6.45
C GLY A 254 24.95 18.47 -6.16
N GLU A 255 25.11 19.68 -5.63
CA GLU A 255 26.38 20.18 -5.14
C GLU A 255 26.37 20.21 -3.61
N ALA A 256 27.19 19.37 -2.99
CA ALA A 256 27.49 19.47 -1.57
C ALA A 256 28.11 20.83 -1.29
N VAL A 257 27.56 21.58 -0.33
CA VAL A 257 28.04 22.93 0.01
C VAL A 257 29.03 22.92 1.16
N ASN A 258 28.86 22.02 2.13
CA ASN A 258 29.60 21.99 3.39
C ASN A 258 29.97 20.57 3.89
N TYR A 259 29.77 19.53 3.07
CA TYR A 259 30.04 18.13 3.43
C TYR A 259 30.87 17.38 2.38
N GLY A 260 31.48 18.11 1.43
CA GLY A 260 32.53 17.53 0.60
C GLY A 260 33.80 17.26 1.43
N PRO A 261 34.79 16.55 0.85
CA PRO A 261 36.06 16.27 1.51
C PRO A 261 36.69 17.53 2.12
N GLY A 262 37.10 17.45 3.38
CA GLY A 262 37.67 18.58 4.12
C GLY A 262 36.66 19.71 4.43
N GLY A 263 35.35 19.44 4.38
CA GLY A 263 34.29 20.45 4.54
C GLY A 263 34.03 21.30 3.29
N GLY A 264 34.61 20.90 2.14
CA GLY A 264 34.52 21.63 0.87
C GLY A 264 33.26 21.38 0.07
N ARG A 265 33.22 21.95 -1.14
CA ARG A 265 32.15 21.72 -2.12
C ARG A 265 32.45 20.49 -2.98
N MET A 266 31.41 19.75 -3.38
CA MET A 266 31.57 18.55 -4.21
C MET A 266 30.28 18.23 -4.96
N ARG A 267 30.38 17.91 -6.25
CA ARG A 267 29.24 17.33 -6.98
C ARG A 267 29.04 15.88 -6.60
N TRP A 268 27.80 15.47 -6.43
CA TRP A 268 27.46 14.08 -6.15
C TRP A 268 26.14 13.73 -6.82
N SER A 269 25.95 12.45 -7.09
CA SER A 269 24.68 11.87 -7.46
C SER A 269 24.63 10.43 -6.97
N MET A 270 23.43 9.92 -6.78
CA MET A 270 23.14 8.53 -6.44
C MET A 270 21.92 8.10 -7.25
N SER A 271 21.98 6.93 -7.86
CA SER A 271 20.82 6.30 -8.49
C SER A 271 20.29 5.09 -7.71
N SER A 272 19.10 4.62 -8.04
CA SER A 272 18.60 3.32 -7.55
C SER A 272 19.58 2.17 -7.87
N HIS A 273 20.34 2.29 -8.97
CA HIS A 273 21.44 1.36 -9.30
C HIS A 273 22.58 1.42 -8.29
N ASP A 274 23.02 2.62 -7.89
CA ASP A 274 24.07 2.76 -6.87
C ASP A 274 23.63 2.19 -5.51
N VAL A 275 22.35 2.35 -5.17
CA VAL A 275 21.75 1.85 -3.92
C VAL A 275 21.68 0.31 -3.89
N GLY A 276 21.29 -0.32 -5.00
CA GLY A 276 21.25 -1.79 -5.09
C GLY A 276 22.63 -2.45 -5.21
N ARG A 277 23.70 -1.67 -5.43
CA ARG A 277 25.04 -2.23 -5.62
C ARG A 277 25.54 -2.90 -4.34
N GLY A 278 25.91 -4.17 -4.44
CA GLY A 278 26.46 -4.95 -3.33
C GLY A 278 25.39 -5.64 -2.47
N THR A 279 24.13 -5.55 -2.89
CA THR A 279 23.04 -6.34 -2.34
C THR A 279 23.29 -7.84 -2.58
N PRO A 280 23.01 -8.71 -1.58
CA PRO A 280 23.06 -10.16 -1.78
C PRO A 280 22.18 -10.58 -2.94
N LEU A 281 22.71 -11.44 -3.80
CA LEU A 281 21.91 -11.99 -4.90
C LEU A 281 20.71 -12.75 -4.33
N ARG A 282 19.58 -12.56 -5.02
CA ARG A 282 18.37 -13.37 -4.88
C ARG A 282 18.71 -14.85 -5.08
N ASP A 283 18.03 -15.73 -4.34
CA ASP A 283 18.32 -17.16 -4.44
C ASP A 283 17.82 -17.77 -5.77
N GLU A 284 18.30 -18.98 -6.09
CA GLU A 284 17.98 -19.63 -7.36
C GLU A 284 16.48 -19.93 -7.53
N ARG A 285 15.78 -20.17 -6.43
CA ARG A 285 14.34 -20.47 -6.46
C ARG A 285 13.56 -19.22 -6.78
N ASP A 286 13.84 -18.14 -6.08
CA ASP A 286 13.16 -16.86 -6.28
C ASP A 286 13.45 -16.27 -7.67
N LEU A 287 14.67 -16.39 -8.20
CA LEU A 287 14.96 -16.03 -9.59
C LEU A 287 14.16 -16.86 -10.60
N LYS A 288 13.96 -18.16 -10.32
CA LYS A 288 13.14 -19.04 -11.17
C LYS A 288 11.66 -18.64 -11.12
N ASP A 289 11.13 -18.29 -9.95
CA ASP A 289 9.74 -17.87 -9.78
C ASP A 289 9.48 -16.52 -10.49
N ILE A 290 10.43 -15.58 -10.42
CA ILE A 290 10.42 -14.34 -11.21
C ILE A 290 10.44 -14.62 -12.71
N GLN A 291 11.30 -15.52 -13.17
CA GLN A 291 11.36 -15.89 -14.59
C GLN A 291 10.04 -16.51 -15.09
N ALA A 292 9.40 -17.34 -14.27
CA ALA A 292 8.08 -17.91 -14.58
C ALA A 292 7.00 -16.82 -14.70
N SER A 293 7.03 -15.80 -13.83
CA SER A 293 6.14 -14.64 -13.92
C SER A 293 6.32 -13.88 -15.25
N ILE A 294 7.55 -13.65 -15.69
CA ILE A 294 7.87 -12.99 -16.97
C ILE A 294 7.39 -13.82 -18.16
N GLU A 295 7.66 -15.12 -18.16
CA GLU A 295 7.25 -16.03 -19.23
C GLU A 295 5.73 -16.07 -19.37
N PHE A 296 5.02 -16.14 -18.24
CA PHE A 296 3.56 -16.08 -18.24
C PHE A 296 3.04 -14.80 -18.92
N GLN A 297 3.58 -13.62 -18.62
CA GLN A 297 3.13 -12.39 -19.26
C GLN A 297 3.42 -12.36 -20.77
N ARG A 298 4.58 -12.89 -21.19
CA ARG A 298 4.92 -13.01 -22.61
C ARG A 298 3.97 -13.95 -23.35
N GLU A 299 3.55 -15.05 -22.71
CA GLU A 299 2.53 -15.95 -23.26
C GLU A 299 1.16 -15.28 -23.40
N GLN A 300 0.84 -14.29 -22.54
CA GLN A 300 -0.33 -13.42 -22.69
C GLN A 300 -0.14 -12.33 -23.76
N GLY A 301 0.98 -12.33 -24.49
CA GLY A 301 1.27 -11.35 -25.54
C GLY A 301 1.75 -9.98 -25.02
N GLN A 302 2.11 -9.88 -23.73
CA GLN A 302 2.63 -8.64 -23.16
C GLN A 302 4.13 -8.48 -23.50
N PRO A 303 4.57 -7.32 -24.00
CA PRO A 303 5.98 -7.06 -24.30
C PRO A 303 6.78 -6.75 -23.02
N ASP A 304 6.89 -7.73 -22.13
CA ASP A 304 7.52 -7.55 -20.81
C ASP A 304 9.05 -7.67 -20.85
N ALA A 305 9.69 -6.68 -20.24
CA ALA A 305 11.12 -6.62 -20.02
C ALA A 305 11.55 -7.74 -19.08
N GLY A 306 12.79 -8.24 -19.27
CA GLY A 306 13.38 -9.17 -18.31
C GLY A 306 13.61 -8.49 -16.95
N PHE A 307 13.64 -9.29 -15.88
CA PHE A 307 14.03 -8.82 -14.57
C PHE A 307 15.55 -8.61 -14.51
N VAL A 308 15.95 -7.46 -13.96
CA VAL A 308 17.34 -7.14 -13.63
C VAL A 308 17.34 -6.51 -12.26
N SER A 309 18.00 -7.17 -11.29
CA SER A 309 18.15 -6.64 -9.94
C SER A 309 18.91 -5.32 -9.94
N HIS A 310 18.48 -4.39 -9.10
CA HIS A 310 19.14 -3.09 -8.95
C HIS A 310 20.60 -3.29 -8.52
N GLY A 311 21.50 -2.44 -9.02
CA GLY A 311 22.94 -2.58 -8.80
C GLY A 311 23.66 -3.58 -9.72
N THR A 312 22.92 -4.32 -10.56
CA THR A 312 23.50 -5.19 -11.60
C THR A 312 23.28 -4.61 -12.99
N GLY A 313 24.07 -5.04 -13.98
CA GLY A 313 23.91 -4.58 -15.37
C GLY A 313 24.19 -3.08 -15.57
N VAL A 314 23.48 -2.47 -16.52
CA VAL A 314 23.60 -1.05 -16.87
C VAL A 314 22.67 -0.21 -16.01
N ASP A 315 23.15 0.94 -15.53
CA ASP A 315 22.34 1.92 -14.81
C ASP A 315 21.23 2.50 -15.72
N LYS A 316 19.98 2.12 -15.45
CA LYS A 316 18.79 2.58 -16.20
C LYS A 316 18.65 4.10 -16.19
N SER A 317 19.10 4.79 -15.15
CA SER A 317 19.04 6.26 -15.09
C SER A 317 20.01 6.93 -16.07
N LEU A 318 21.17 6.32 -16.35
CA LEU A 318 22.09 6.81 -17.39
C LEU A 318 21.52 6.61 -18.78
N ILE A 319 20.87 5.46 -19.02
CA ILE A 319 20.19 5.19 -20.28
C ILE A 319 19.07 6.21 -20.52
N ALA A 320 18.26 6.49 -19.50
CA ALA A 320 17.17 7.46 -19.59
C ALA A 320 17.67 8.86 -19.92
N ILE A 321 18.69 9.35 -19.22
CA ILE A 321 19.32 10.66 -19.50
C ILE A 321 19.87 10.70 -20.93
N ALA A 322 20.60 9.67 -21.36
CA ALA A 322 21.19 9.63 -22.69
C ALA A 322 20.11 9.67 -23.79
N LYS A 323 19.01 8.92 -23.63
CA LYS A 323 17.88 8.94 -24.55
C LYS A 323 17.17 10.29 -24.59
N ALA A 324 16.96 10.91 -23.43
CA ALA A 324 16.29 12.20 -23.35
C ALA A 324 17.09 13.31 -24.04
N VAL A 325 18.43 13.26 -23.94
CA VAL A 325 19.34 14.18 -24.65
C VAL A 325 19.37 13.88 -26.16
N ASP A 326 19.52 12.61 -26.56
CA ASP A 326 19.55 12.22 -27.98
C ASP A 326 18.26 12.60 -28.72
N ALA A 327 17.10 12.42 -28.08
CA ALA A 327 15.81 12.85 -28.61
C ALA A 327 15.74 14.39 -28.78
N ALA A 328 16.24 15.15 -27.81
CA ALA A 328 16.30 16.61 -27.90
C ALA A 328 17.22 17.08 -29.05
N ASP A 329 18.37 16.43 -29.23
CA ASP A 329 19.32 16.73 -30.31
C ASP A 329 18.75 16.41 -31.70
N LEU A 330 18.00 15.30 -31.85
CA LEU A 330 17.31 14.93 -33.09
C LEU A 330 16.18 15.92 -33.45
N GLN A 331 15.45 16.43 -32.46
CA GLN A 331 14.40 17.43 -32.68
C GLN A 331 14.96 18.82 -33.02
N GLY A 332 16.13 19.18 -32.48
CA GLY A 332 16.83 20.43 -32.82
C GLY A 332 17.57 20.41 -34.17
N GLY A 333 17.60 19.27 -34.85
CA GLY A 333 18.57 18.95 -35.91
C GLY A 333 18.03 18.75 -37.32
N HIS A 334 16.99 19.45 -37.77
CA HIS A 334 16.61 19.47 -39.20
C HIS A 334 16.12 20.85 -39.69
N GLY A 335 17.03 21.82 -39.77
CA GLY A 335 16.89 23.02 -40.60
C GLY A 335 17.88 22.99 -41.76
N HIS A 336 17.47 22.46 -42.93
CA HIS A 336 18.26 22.59 -44.16
C HIS A 336 18.01 23.96 -44.82
N GLY A 337 19.07 24.75 -45.00
CA GLY A 337 19.13 25.82 -46.02
C GLY A 337 19.98 27.03 -45.64
N PRO A 338 21.01 27.42 -46.44
CA PRO A 338 21.74 28.66 -46.24
C PRO A 338 20.90 29.82 -46.80
N GLY A 339 20.19 30.52 -45.90
CA GLY A 339 19.42 31.71 -46.22
C GLY A 339 19.26 32.53 -44.94
N GLY A 340 19.81 33.73 -44.92
CA GLY A 340 20.01 34.51 -43.70
C GLY A 340 18.73 35.13 -43.13
N GLY A 341 18.86 35.63 -41.89
CA GLY A 341 17.92 36.58 -41.30
C GLY A 341 17.42 36.19 -39.91
N HIS A 342 18.21 36.54 -38.89
CA HIS A 342 17.86 36.86 -37.49
C HIS A 342 16.40 36.67 -37.03
N GLU A 343 16.17 35.72 -36.12
CA GLU A 343 15.91 35.92 -34.68
C GLU A 343 15.85 34.53 -34.05
N HIS A 344 16.96 34.07 -33.45
CA HIS A 344 16.99 32.83 -32.69
C HIS A 344 16.59 33.14 -31.26
N ASP A 345 15.30 32.98 -30.95
CA ASP A 345 14.92 32.65 -29.58
C ASP A 345 15.36 31.18 -29.40
N HIS A 346 16.54 31.02 -28.81
CA HIS A 346 17.11 29.71 -28.52
C HIS A 346 16.31 29.09 -27.37
N ASP A 347 15.19 28.43 -27.67
CA ASP A 347 14.63 27.45 -26.76
C ASP A 347 15.65 26.31 -26.70
N HIS A 348 16.50 26.35 -25.68
CA HIS A 348 17.56 25.38 -25.46
C HIS A 348 16.93 23.99 -25.37
N GLY A 349 17.40 23.05 -26.19
CA GLY A 349 16.94 21.67 -26.30
C GLY A 349 16.56 21.07 -24.94
N GLN A 350 15.27 21.10 -24.64
CA GLN A 350 14.74 20.49 -23.44
C GLN A 350 14.81 18.97 -23.64
N ALA A 351 15.44 18.29 -22.69
CA ALA A 351 15.52 16.83 -22.71
C ALA A 351 14.09 16.26 -22.78
N ASP A 352 13.83 15.37 -23.74
CA ASP A 352 12.53 14.73 -23.92
C ASP A 352 12.41 13.54 -22.95
N TRP A 353 11.63 13.75 -21.89
CA TRP A 353 11.36 12.73 -20.86
C TRP A 353 10.07 11.93 -21.13
N GLY A 354 9.41 12.15 -22.26
CA GLY A 354 8.07 11.64 -22.55
C GLY A 354 6.96 12.58 -22.07
N ALA A 355 5.83 12.00 -21.65
CA ALA A 355 4.67 12.78 -21.19
C ALA A 355 5.02 13.60 -19.93
N ASP A 356 4.57 14.86 -19.87
CA ASP A 356 4.65 15.67 -18.66
C ASP A 356 3.79 15.00 -17.57
N PRO A 357 4.33 14.70 -16.38
CA PRO A 357 3.54 14.16 -15.28
C PRO A 357 2.26 14.96 -15.01
N ARG A 358 2.24 16.28 -15.24
CA ARG A 358 1.06 17.13 -15.09
C ARG A 358 -0.07 16.78 -16.05
N ASP A 359 0.26 16.31 -17.25
CA ASP A 359 -0.74 15.89 -18.24
C ASP A 359 -1.38 14.54 -17.87
N LEU A 360 -0.76 13.82 -16.92
CA LEU A 360 -1.24 12.54 -16.40
C LEU A 360 -2.05 12.71 -15.09
N GLU A 361 -1.98 13.87 -14.44
CA GLU A 361 -2.66 14.12 -13.16
C GLU A 361 -4.19 14.03 -13.29
N HIS A 362 -4.83 13.68 -12.17
CA HIS A 362 -6.29 13.79 -12.12
C HIS A 362 -6.69 15.28 -12.17
N PRO A 363 -7.77 15.69 -12.85
CA PRO A 363 -8.17 17.11 -12.97
C PRO A 363 -8.30 17.85 -11.63
N ASP A 364 -8.69 17.11 -10.58
CA ASP A 364 -8.92 17.65 -9.24
C ASP A 364 -7.63 17.75 -8.38
N GLU A 365 -6.52 17.15 -8.83
CA GLU A 365 -5.29 17.00 -8.05
C GLU A 365 -4.69 18.34 -7.60
N ARG A 366 -4.96 19.42 -8.34
CA ARG A 366 -4.48 20.78 -8.05
C ARG A 366 -5.57 21.75 -7.60
N THR A 367 -6.83 21.33 -7.57
CA THR A 367 -7.97 22.25 -7.41
C THR A 367 -8.88 21.89 -6.25
N ASP A 368 -8.89 20.64 -5.78
CA ASP A 368 -9.70 20.22 -4.65
C ASP A 368 -9.11 20.60 -3.28
N GLU A 369 -9.90 20.37 -2.23
CA GLU A 369 -9.49 20.60 -0.84
C GLU A 369 -8.31 19.73 -0.37
N HIS A 370 -8.02 18.66 -1.11
CA HIS A 370 -6.91 17.73 -0.89
C HIS A 370 -5.73 17.97 -1.84
N SER A 371 -5.66 19.12 -2.50
CA SER A 371 -4.57 19.49 -3.44
C SER A 371 -3.18 19.55 -2.79
N HIS A 372 -3.12 19.60 -1.46
CA HIS A 372 -1.89 19.48 -0.67
C HIS A 372 -1.42 18.03 -0.47
N ASN A 373 -2.26 17.03 -0.78
CA ASN A 373 -1.99 15.61 -0.62
C ASN A 373 -1.99 14.90 -1.97
N VAL A 374 -0.79 14.74 -2.55
CA VAL A 374 -0.60 13.98 -3.78
C VAL A 374 -0.99 12.50 -3.62
N GLY A 375 -0.88 11.91 -2.43
CA GLY A 375 -1.27 10.51 -2.19
C GLY A 375 -2.77 10.30 -1.98
N ARG A 376 -3.60 11.35 -2.09
CA ARG A 376 -5.05 11.23 -1.93
C ARG A 376 -5.65 10.42 -3.07
N GLY A 377 -6.33 9.32 -2.73
CA GLY A 377 -7.11 8.53 -3.67
C GLY A 377 -8.18 9.38 -4.35
N ARG A 378 -8.32 9.22 -5.65
CA ARG A 378 -9.34 9.87 -6.48
C ARG A 378 -9.97 8.82 -7.38
N ALA A 379 -11.28 8.91 -7.55
CA ALA A 379 -12.02 7.95 -8.37
C ALA A 379 -11.51 8.00 -9.81
N TRP A 380 -10.81 6.96 -10.23
CA TRP A 380 -10.34 6.81 -11.60
C TRP A 380 -11.34 5.99 -12.41
N LYS A 381 -11.54 6.36 -13.67
CA LYS A 381 -12.42 5.64 -14.60
C LYS A 381 -11.64 5.21 -15.83
N GLU A 382 -12.03 4.08 -16.39
CA GLU A 382 -11.48 3.58 -17.65
C GLU A 382 -11.51 4.66 -18.74
N GLY A 383 -10.37 4.87 -19.40
CA GLY A 383 -10.18 5.89 -20.44
C GLY A 383 -9.66 7.23 -19.94
N GLN A 384 -9.59 7.49 -18.63
CA GLN A 384 -8.85 8.64 -18.09
C GLN A 384 -7.33 8.40 -18.17
N PRO A 385 -6.50 9.46 -18.23
CA PRO A 385 -5.06 9.33 -18.08
C PRO A 385 -4.70 8.56 -16.81
N ILE A 386 -3.63 7.75 -16.87
CA ILE A 386 -3.12 7.05 -15.69
C ILE A 386 -2.12 7.97 -15.01
N PRO A 387 -2.41 8.43 -13.77
CA PRO A 387 -1.49 9.32 -13.08
C PRO A 387 -0.14 8.67 -12.80
N ALA A 388 0.93 9.45 -12.91
CA ALA A 388 2.28 8.97 -12.66
C ALA A 388 2.43 8.43 -11.22
N PRO A 389 3.25 7.39 -11.01
CA PRO A 389 3.49 6.85 -9.68
C PRO A 389 4.22 7.86 -8.78
N ILE A 390 3.94 7.80 -7.48
CA ILE A 390 4.66 8.55 -6.46
C ILE A 390 5.86 7.73 -5.99
N PRO A 391 7.09 8.28 -6.02
CA PRO A 391 8.24 7.63 -5.42
C PRO A 391 8.04 7.42 -3.93
N SER A 392 8.30 6.21 -3.44
CA SER A 392 8.41 5.94 -2.01
C SER A 392 9.66 6.64 -1.46
N THR A 393 9.50 7.82 -0.85
CA THR A 393 10.63 8.74 -0.54
C THR A 393 11.35 8.42 0.78
N LEU A 394 11.63 7.14 1.04
CA LEU A 394 12.22 6.55 2.26
C LEU A 394 11.15 6.11 3.26
N PRO A 395 10.70 4.86 3.17
CA PRO A 395 9.64 4.42 4.04
C PRO A 395 10.07 4.27 5.50
N VAL A 396 9.16 4.59 6.43
CA VAL A 396 9.30 4.18 7.83
C VAL A 396 9.25 2.65 7.85
N ARG A 397 10.33 2.06 8.36
CA ARG A 397 10.54 0.61 8.38
C ARG A 397 10.93 0.11 9.75
N SER A 398 10.69 -1.17 9.95
CA SER A 398 11.22 -1.94 11.07
C SER A 398 12.74 -1.78 11.21
N ARG A 399 13.20 -1.55 12.43
CA ARG A 399 14.61 -1.65 12.84
C ARG A 399 15.01 -3.11 13.11
N SER A 400 14.05 -3.97 13.45
CA SER A 400 14.31 -5.33 13.94
C SER A 400 14.25 -6.42 12.86
N THR A 401 13.71 -6.15 11.67
CA THR A 401 13.58 -7.15 10.59
C THR A 401 14.38 -6.80 9.33
N GLY A 402 15.54 -7.46 9.20
CA GLY A 402 16.26 -7.61 7.93
C GLY A 402 17.10 -6.41 7.44
N ARG A 403 18.13 -6.71 6.65
CA ARG A 403 18.90 -5.68 5.91
C ARG A 403 18.09 -5.13 4.75
N TRP A 404 18.27 -3.85 4.43
CA TRP A 404 17.83 -3.32 3.15
C TRP A 404 18.59 -4.03 2.03
N SER A 405 17.87 -4.67 1.11
CA SER A 405 18.46 -5.18 -0.13
C SER A 405 18.49 -4.12 -1.24
N GLY A 406 17.91 -2.93 -1.10
CA GLY A 406 17.94 -1.91 -2.15
C GLY A 406 17.22 -2.26 -3.47
N ASP A 407 16.86 -3.53 -3.69
CA ASP A 407 15.92 -4.00 -4.70
C ASP A 407 14.62 -3.23 -4.44
N GLY A 408 14.27 -2.14 -5.14
CA GLY A 408 12.99 -1.47 -4.90
C GLY A 408 12.93 0.04 -4.83
N MET A 409 14.08 0.70 -4.99
CA MET A 409 14.11 2.13 -5.28
C MET A 409 13.66 2.40 -6.74
#